data_AF-A0A1T5CNZ1-F1
#
_entry.id   AF-A0A1T5CNZ1-F1
#
_cell.length_a   1.000
_cell.length_b   1.000
_cell.length_c   1.000
_cell.angle_alpha   90.00
_cell.angle_beta   90.00
_cell.angle_gamma   90.00
#
_symmetry.space_group_name_H-M   'P 1'
#
loop_
_entity.id
_entity.type
_entity.pdbx_description
1 polymer ?
#
loop_
_entity_poly.entity_id
_entity_poly.type
_entity_poly.pdbx_seq_one_letter_code
_entity_poly.pdbx_strand_id
1 'polypeptide(L)'
;MLGGLALGPGKPAHIYAQTGRLPVFAGGNADVDIEMLASSKFALLLNHDDGDREYAYTTAAEKSLAKAKELGWTLVSMKDDWTTIF
;
A
#
# COMPACT_ATOMS: atom_id res chain seq x y z
N MET A 1 -11.20 20.58 13.75
CA MET A 1 -11.50 19.13 13.67
C MET A 1 -10.21 18.42 14.06
N LEU A 2 -10.10 17.92 15.30
CA LEU A 2 -8.95 17.12 15.72
C LEU A 2 -8.91 15.89 14.80
N GLY A 3 -7.91 15.82 13.92
CA GLY A 3 -7.86 14.79 12.88
C GLY A 3 -7.76 13.41 13.52
N GLY A 4 -8.79 12.59 13.32
CA GLY A 4 -8.76 11.19 13.72
C GLY A 4 -7.64 10.42 13.02
N LEU A 5 -7.41 9.19 13.50
CA LEU A 5 -6.44 8.26 12.92
C LEU A 5 -6.71 8.07 11.41
N ALA A 6 -5.71 8.32 10.56
CA ALA A 6 -5.85 8.18 9.11
C ALA A 6 -5.67 6.71 8.70
N LEU A 7 -6.75 5.93 8.74
CA LEU A 7 -6.79 4.55 8.27
C LEU A 7 -7.77 4.38 7.10
N GLY A 8 -7.43 3.49 6.17
CA GLY A 8 -8.30 3.12 5.06
C GLY A 8 -8.72 4.34 4.21
N PRO A 9 -10.03 4.46 3.89
CA PRO A 9 -10.56 5.54 3.04
C PRO A 9 -10.26 6.96 3.52
N GLY A 10 -9.90 7.15 4.80
CA GLY A 10 -9.54 8.47 5.34
C GLY A 10 -8.15 8.97 4.92
N LYS A 11 -7.26 8.08 4.46
CA LYS A 11 -5.86 8.42 4.14
C LYS A 11 -5.74 9.51 3.05
N PRO A 12 -6.40 9.42 1.88
CA PRO A 12 -6.25 10.44 0.84
C PRO A 12 -6.70 11.83 1.29
N ALA A 13 -7.85 11.90 1.99
CA ALA A 13 -8.38 13.16 2.51
C ALA A 13 -7.43 13.77 3.55
N HIS A 14 -6.86 12.96 4.43
CA HIS A 14 -5.86 13.41 5.40
C HIS A 14 -4.60 13.95 4.70
N ILE A 15 -4.05 13.22 3.72
CA ILE A 15 -2.88 13.65 2.95
C ILE A 15 -3.15 14.99 2.25
N TYR A 16 -4.30 15.11 1.58
CA TYR A 16 -4.66 16.35 0.89
C TYR A 16 -4.85 17.51 1.88
N ALA A 17 -5.49 17.28 3.02
CA ALA A 17 -5.67 18.32 4.05
C ALA A 17 -4.34 18.84 4.61
N GLN A 18 -3.33 17.98 4.73
CA GLN A 18 -2.01 18.34 5.27
C GLN A 18 -1.08 18.95 4.21
N THR A 19 -1.17 18.52 2.95
CA THR A 19 -0.18 18.86 1.91
C THR A 19 -0.74 19.72 0.77
N GLY A 20 -2.07 19.83 0.68
CA GLY A 20 -2.78 20.46 -0.43
C GLY A 20 -2.70 19.70 -1.76
N ARG A 21 -2.23 18.43 -1.75
CA ARG A 21 -1.97 17.64 -2.96
C ARG A 21 -2.30 16.17 -2.74
N LEU A 22 -2.62 15.47 -3.83
CA LEU A 22 -2.63 14.01 -3.85
C LEU A 22 -1.21 13.49 -4.17
N PRO A 23 -0.85 12.27 -3.71
CA PRO A 23 0.48 11.72 -3.94
C PRO A 23 0.78 11.53 -5.44
N VAL A 24 2.01 11.81 -5.85
CA VAL A 24 2.51 11.33 -7.16
C VAL A 24 2.93 9.85 -7.05
N PHE A 25 3.51 9.47 -5.91
CA PHE A 25 3.93 8.12 -5.57
C PHE A 25 3.29 7.73 -4.23
N ALA A 26 2.76 6.50 -4.13
CA ALA A 26 2.35 5.91 -2.86
C ALA A 26 2.79 4.45 -2.78
N GLY A 27 3.24 4.05 -1.58
CA GLY A 27 3.56 2.67 -1.23
C GLY A 27 2.64 2.19 -0.11
N GLY A 28 2.23 0.92 -0.17
CA GLY A 28 1.41 0.27 0.85
C GLY A 28 1.64 -1.24 0.84
N ASN A 29 1.02 -1.96 1.78
CA ASN A 29 1.14 -3.42 1.87
C ASN A 29 -0.16 -4.10 2.33
N ALA A 30 -1.25 -3.35 2.53
CA ALA A 30 -2.50 -3.88 3.08
C ALA A 30 -3.75 -3.25 2.46
N ASP A 31 -4.90 -3.87 2.73
CA ASP A 31 -6.23 -3.42 2.31
C ASP A 31 -6.55 -1.99 2.75
N VAL A 32 -6.02 -1.57 3.91
CA VAL A 32 -6.20 -0.20 4.43
C VAL A 32 -5.42 0.86 3.66
N ASP A 33 -4.63 0.47 2.65
CA ASP A 33 -3.89 1.37 1.77
C ASP A 33 -4.56 1.56 0.41
N ILE A 34 -5.62 0.81 0.10
CA ILE A 34 -6.23 0.77 -1.24
C ILE A 34 -6.59 2.18 -1.73
N GLU A 35 -7.28 2.98 -0.92
CA GLU A 35 -7.72 4.31 -1.34
C GLU A 35 -6.55 5.28 -1.50
N MET A 36 -5.52 5.13 -0.67
CA MET A 36 -4.27 5.91 -0.81
C MET A 36 -3.55 5.57 -2.10
N LEU A 37 -3.35 4.28 -2.38
CA LEU A 37 -2.69 3.78 -3.59
C LEU A 37 -3.47 4.20 -4.84
N ALA A 38 -4.79 4.04 -4.84
CA ALA A 38 -5.67 4.45 -5.94
C ALA A 38 -5.66 5.97 -6.20
N SER A 39 -5.34 6.79 -5.19
CA SER A 39 -5.25 8.25 -5.33
C SER A 39 -3.92 8.73 -5.93
N SER A 40 -2.94 7.84 -6.05
CA SER A 40 -1.59 8.17 -6.51
C SER A 40 -1.43 8.00 -8.02
N LYS A 41 -0.46 8.70 -8.64
CA LYS A 41 -0.13 8.47 -10.05
C LYS A 41 0.68 7.19 -10.26
N PHE A 42 1.50 6.83 -9.29
CA PHE A 42 2.26 5.60 -9.26
C PHE A 42 2.04 4.90 -7.91
N ALA A 43 1.46 3.71 -7.97
CA ALA A 43 1.16 2.89 -6.82
C ALA A 43 2.07 1.66 -6.77
N LEU A 44 2.68 1.44 -5.62
CA LEU A 44 3.47 0.25 -5.30
C LEU A 44 2.81 -0.49 -4.14
N LEU A 45 2.55 -1.78 -4.33
CA LEU A 45 2.08 -2.68 -3.28
C LEU A 45 3.20 -3.66 -2.95
N LEU A 46 3.58 -3.74 -1.68
CA LEU A 46 4.51 -4.74 -1.18
C LEU A 46 3.77 -6.01 -0.80
N ASN A 47 4.23 -7.15 -1.29
CA ASN A 47 3.76 -8.48 -0.95
C ASN A 47 4.72 -9.13 0.06
N HIS A 48 4.22 -9.38 1.27
CA HIS A 48 4.94 -10.13 2.31
C HIS A 48 4.79 -11.64 2.04
N ASP A 49 5.62 -12.17 1.14
CA ASP A 49 5.61 -13.56 0.69
C ASP A 49 6.87 -14.35 1.05
N ASP A 50 7.71 -13.79 1.91
CA ASP A 50 8.98 -14.38 2.32
C ASP A 50 8.94 -14.89 3.75
N GLY A 51 8.50 -16.14 3.93
CA GLY A 51 8.47 -16.78 5.24
C GLY A 51 9.83 -17.28 5.74
N ASP A 52 10.88 -17.20 4.92
CA ASP A 52 12.22 -17.67 5.29
C ASP A 52 13.06 -16.54 5.88
N ARG A 53 12.96 -15.32 5.31
CA ARG A 53 13.69 -14.12 5.74
C ARG A 53 12.81 -13.14 6.53
N GLU A 54 11.49 -13.24 6.41
CA GLU A 54 10.50 -12.44 7.15
C GLU A 54 9.22 -13.26 7.42
N TYR A 55 8.04 -12.65 7.35
CA TYR A 55 6.75 -13.30 7.50
C TYR A 55 6.10 -13.45 6.12
N ALA A 56 5.49 -14.60 5.87
CA ALA A 56 4.60 -14.79 4.73
C ALA A 56 3.15 -14.67 5.21
N TYR A 57 2.43 -13.64 4.76
CA TYR A 57 1.01 -13.49 5.08
C TYR A 57 0.25 -12.73 3.99
N THR A 58 -1.00 -13.13 3.79
CA THR A 58 -1.95 -12.40 2.95
C THR A 58 -3.08 -11.76 3.75
N THR A 59 -3.18 -12.06 5.05
CA THR A 59 -4.25 -11.55 5.91
C THR A 59 -4.24 -10.04 5.96
N ALA A 60 -5.41 -9.43 5.68
CA ALA A 60 -5.60 -8.00 5.55
C ALA A 60 -4.89 -7.35 4.34
N ALA A 61 -4.44 -8.14 3.37
CA ALA A 61 -3.92 -7.67 2.09
C ALA A 61 -4.65 -8.30 0.88
N GLU A 62 -5.61 -9.20 1.10
CA GLU A 62 -6.25 -9.98 0.04
C GLU A 62 -6.92 -9.08 -1.02
N LYS A 63 -7.58 -7.99 -0.59
CA LYS A 63 -8.24 -7.06 -1.51
C LYS A 63 -7.21 -6.17 -2.20
N SER A 64 -6.17 -5.75 -1.49
CA SER A 64 -5.10 -4.93 -2.06
C SER A 64 -4.34 -5.69 -3.15
N LEU A 65 -4.06 -6.98 -2.95
CA LEU A 65 -3.44 -7.85 -3.94
C LEU A 65 -4.34 -8.01 -5.19
N ALA A 66 -5.65 -8.22 -4.99
CA ALA A 66 -6.60 -8.26 -6.10
C ALA A 66 -6.68 -6.92 -6.85
N LYS A 67 -6.68 -5.80 -6.12
CA LYS A 67 -6.70 -4.44 -6.69
C LYS A 67 -5.43 -4.09 -7.43
N ALA A 68 -4.26 -4.53 -6.96
CA ALA A 68 -3.00 -4.33 -7.66
C ALA A 68 -3.06 -4.94 -9.07
N LYS A 69 -3.61 -6.16 -9.19
CA LYS A 69 -3.82 -6.81 -10.49
C LYS A 69 -4.87 -6.09 -11.34
N GLU A 70 -6.00 -5.70 -10.75
CA GLU A 70 -7.10 -5.02 -11.45
C GLU A 70 -6.68 -3.64 -12.01
N LEU A 71 -5.93 -2.87 -11.22
CA LEU A 71 -5.59 -1.48 -11.49
C LEU A 71 -4.18 -1.30 -12.05
N GLY A 72 -3.43 -2.39 -12.24
CA GLY A 72 -2.07 -2.36 -12.79
C GLY A 72 -1.05 -1.69 -11.87
N TRP A 73 -1.19 -1.84 -10.55
CA TRP A 73 -0.19 -1.35 -9.60
C TRP A 73 1.09 -2.18 -9.69
N THR A 74 2.21 -1.57 -9.33
CA THR A 74 3.48 -2.30 -9.23
C THR A 74 3.43 -3.19 -7.99
N LEU A 75 3.36 -4.50 -8.18
CA LEU A 75 3.45 -5.47 -7.09
C LEU A 75 4.91 -5.87 -6.90
N VAL A 76 5.44 -5.74 -5.69
CA VAL A 76 6.80 -6.13 -5.32
C VAL A 76 6.75 -7.33 -4.39
N SER A 77 7.45 -8.40 -4.74
CA SER A 77 7.64 -9.59 -3.90
C SER A 77 8.84 -9.38 -2.97
N MET A 78 8.66 -9.51 -1.66
CA MET A 78 9.81 -9.53 -0.74
C MET A 78 10.73 -10.70 -1.04
N LYS A 79 10.17 -11.85 -1.40
CA LYS A 79 10.93 -13.06 -1.70
C LYS A 79 11.80 -12.92 -2.94
N ASP A 80 11.20 -12.51 -4.05
CA ASP A 80 11.84 -12.60 -5.36
C ASP A 80 12.55 -11.31 -5.77
N ASP A 81 12.09 -10.14 -5.31
CA ASP A 81 12.62 -8.85 -5.77
C ASP A 81 13.66 -8.24 -4.80
N TRP A 82 13.65 -8.62 -3.52
CA TRP A 82 14.56 -8.05 -2.52
C TRP A 82 15.80 -8.92 -2.32
N THR A 83 16.97 -8.34 -2.55
CA THR A 83 18.26 -8.99 -2.28
C THR A 83 18.53 -9.13 -0.77
N THR A 84 17.99 -8.23 0.06
CA THR A 84 18.21 -8.19 1.50
C THR A 84 16.98 -7.61 2.20
N ILE A 85 16.59 -8.17 3.36
CA ILE A 85 15.44 -7.69 4.15
C ILE A 85 15.87 -6.72 5.26
N PHE A 86 16.97 -7.01 5.96
CA PHE A 86 17.49 -6.25 7.10
C PHE A 86 18.99 -5.97 6.98
#